data_AF-A0AAF1A599-F1
#
_entry.id   AF-A0AAF1A599-F1
#
_cell.length_a   1.000
_cell.length_b   1.000
_cell.length_c   1.000
_cell.angle_alpha   90.00
_cell.angle_beta   90.00
_cell.angle_gamma   90.00
#
_symmetry.space_group_name_H-M   'P 1'
#
loop_
_entity.id
_entity.type
_entity.pdbx_description
1 polymer ?
#
loop_
_entity_poly.entity_id
_entity_poly.type
_entity_poly.pdbx_seq_one_letter_code
_entity_poly.pdbx_strand_id
1 'polypeptide(L)'
;DIMPIFAPTINSYKRLDESYWAPATVSWGLEHRLASIRLIAPPISKPEATRFEIRVPGADSNPYLVLSTIILLGLRGIERKLKISHPPFAKGNKADVDSQKLVR
;
A
#
# COMPACT_ATOMS: atom_id res chain seq x y z
N ASP A 1 12.06 5.21 -0.51
CA ASP A 1 12.91 4.74 -1.63
C ASP A 1 12.16 4.50 -2.93
N ILE A 2 10.99 3.85 -2.92
CA ILE A 2 10.24 3.54 -4.16
C ILE A 2 9.24 4.61 -4.62
N MET A 3 9.03 5.66 -3.82
CA MET A 3 8.04 6.71 -4.11
C MET A 3 8.23 7.37 -5.48
N PRO A 4 9.45 7.67 -5.97
CA PRO A 4 9.61 8.19 -7.33
C PRO A 4 9.06 7.29 -8.44
N ILE A 5 8.94 5.97 -8.19
CA ILE A 5 8.34 5.02 -9.13
C ILE A 5 6.81 5.03 -9.03
N PHE A 6 6.27 5.15 -7.80
CA PHE A 6 4.82 5.14 -7.54
C PHE A 6 4.15 6.51 -7.66
N ALA A 7 4.93 7.58 -7.59
CA ALA A 7 4.53 8.97 -7.65
C ALA A 7 5.60 9.77 -8.39
N PRO A 8 5.71 9.61 -9.73
CA PRO A 8 6.80 10.21 -10.51
C PRO A 8 6.62 11.70 -10.77
N THR A 9 5.41 12.26 -10.60
CA THR A 9 5.12 13.67 -10.90
C THR A 9 4.76 14.44 -9.64
N ILE A 10 4.91 15.77 -9.69
CA ILE A 10 4.45 16.68 -8.63
C ILE A 10 2.94 16.48 -8.37
N ASN A 11 2.16 16.21 -9.42
CA ASN A 11 0.72 15.99 -9.29
C ASN A 11 0.39 14.68 -8.56
N SER A 12 1.25 13.66 -8.67
CA SER A 12 1.09 12.41 -7.92
C SER A 12 1.04 12.67 -6.41
N TYR A 13 1.90 13.56 -5.91
CA TYR A 13 1.98 13.90 -4.48
C TYR A 13 0.78 14.70 -3.99
N LYS A 14 0.19 15.55 -4.85
CA LYS A 14 -1.06 16.27 -4.52
C LYS A 14 -2.23 15.32 -4.25
N ARG A 15 -2.20 14.12 -4.82
CA ARG A 15 -3.21 13.06 -4.59
C ARG A 15 -3.01 12.34 -3.26
N LEU A 16 -1.80 12.30 -2.73
CA LEU A 16 -1.44 11.60 -1.49
C LEU A 16 -1.67 12.47 -0.25
N ASP A 17 -2.82 13.14 -0.21
CA ASP A 17 -3.26 13.98 0.91
C ASP A 17 -4.28 13.19 1.77
N GLU A 18 -4.06 13.18 3.08
CA GLU A 18 -4.88 12.48 4.07
C GLU A 18 -6.36 12.89 4.03
N SER A 19 -6.65 14.10 3.54
CA SER A 19 -7.99 14.68 3.47
C SER A 19 -8.92 13.96 2.46
N TYR A 20 -8.36 13.24 1.48
CA TYR A 20 -9.10 12.65 0.35
C TYR A 20 -9.23 11.12 0.41
N TRP A 21 -9.17 10.51 1.60
CA TRP A 21 -9.18 9.05 1.77
C TRP A 21 -8.02 8.35 1.04
N ALA A 22 -6.95 9.11 0.77
CA ALA A 22 -5.78 8.62 0.09
C ALA A 22 -4.93 7.78 1.06
N PRO A 23 -4.30 6.71 0.59
CA PRO A 23 -3.34 5.96 1.39
C PRO A 23 -2.06 6.79 1.55
N ALA A 24 -1.99 7.63 2.58
CA ALA A 24 -0.85 8.50 2.85
C ALA A 24 0.16 7.88 3.85
N THR A 25 -0.19 6.75 4.48
CA THR A 25 0.62 6.11 5.51
C THR A 25 0.99 4.67 5.15
N VAL A 26 2.18 4.24 5.57
CA VAL A 26 2.65 2.85 5.42
C VAL A 26 1.78 1.95 6.28
N SER A 27 0.89 1.22 5.63
CA SER A 27 -0.18 0.49 6.30
C SER A 27 -0.68 -0.68 5.47
N TRP A 28 -1.05 -1.77 6.12
CA TRP A 28 -1.76 -2.88 5.48
C TRP A 28 -2.97 -3.29 6.31
N GLY A 29 -4.00 -3.83 5.69
CA GLY A 29 -5.19 -4.27 6.43
C GLY A 29 -6.15 -5.10 5.59
N LEU A 30 -6.99 -5.90 6.26
CA LEU A 30 -8.00 -6.73 5.61
C LEU A 30 -9.19 -5.87 5.22
N GLU A 31 -9.39 -5.69 3.91
CA GLU A 31 -10.45 -4.85 3.35
C GLU A 31 -10.48 -3.39 3.84
N HIS A 32 -9.34 -2.86 4.32
CA HIS A 32 -9.28 -1.50 4.84
C HIS A 32 -9.06 -0.47 3.72
N ARG A 33 -10.06 0.38 3.46
CA ARG A 33 -10.03 1.39 2.37
C ARG A 33 -9.16 2.61 2.64
N LEU A 34 -8.54 2.71 3.80
CA LEU A 34 -7.51 3.73 4.07
C LEU A 34 -6.11 3.13 4.09
N ALA A 35 -5.98 1.79 4.05
CA ALA A 35 -4.67 1.16 4.02
C ALA A 35 -4.00 1.36 2.66
N SER A 36 -2.66 1.47 2.69
CA SER A 36 -1.83 1.54 1.48
C SER A 36 -1.76 0.22 0.73
N ILE A 37 -1.75 -0.89 1.46
CA ILE A 37 -1.86 -2.24 0.95
C ILE A 37 -3.13 -2.87 1.52
N ARG A 38 -4.12 -3.10 0.67
CA ARG A 38 -5.34 -3.78 1.07
C ARG A 38 -5.23 -5.25 0.75
N LEU A 39 -5.37 -6.09 1.78
CA LEU A 39 -5.48 -7.53 1.63
C LEU A 39 -6.95 -7.89 1.42
N ILE A 40 -7.23 -8.50 0.27
CA ILE A 40 -8.55 -9.02 -0.08
C ILE A 40 -8.47 -10.53 0.09
N ALA A 41 -9.10 -11.03 1.14
CA ALA A 41 -9.03 -12.43 1.56
C ALA A 41 -10.39 -12.90 2.11
N PRO A 42 -10.59 -14.21 2.30
CA PRO A 42 -11.77 -14.74 2.98
C PRO A 42 -12.00 -14.06 4.34
N PRO A 43 -13.26 -13.77 4.73
CA PRO A 43 -14.52 -14.23 4.13
C PRO A 43 -15.07 -13.36 2.97
N ILE A 44 -14.40 -12.27 2.59
CA ILE A 44 -14.94 -11.34 1.58
C ILE A 44 -14.77 -11.88 0.15
N SER A 45 -13.66 -12.58 -0.10
CA SER A 45 -13.41 -13.24 -1.37
C SER A 45 -13.30 -14.75 -1.19
N LYS A 46 -13.50 -15.49 -2.28
CA LYS A 46 -13.13 -16.92 -2.32
C LYS A 46 -11.64 -17.08 -1.97
N PRO A 47 -11.22 -18.18 -1.32
CA PRO A 47 -9.81 -18.44 -1.01
C PRO A 47 -8.88 -18.33 -2.23
N GLU A 48 -9.33 -18.79 -3.38
CA GLU A 48 -8.62 -18.75 -4.66
C GLU A 48 -8.40 -17.33 -5.20
N ALA A 49 -9.22 -16.37 -4.78
CA ALA A 49 -9.19 -14.98 -5.24
C ALA A 49 -8.43 -14.04 -4.28
N THR A 50 -7.67 -14.61 -3.34
CA THR A 50 -6.88 -13.86 -2.36
C THR A 50 -5.79 -13.05 -3.06
N ARG A 51 -5.76 -11.74 -2.82
CA ARG A 51 -4.79 -10.85 -3.48
C ARG A 51 -4.47 -9.61 -2.66
N PHE A 52 -3.35 -8.99 -3.02
CA PHE A 52 -2.98 -7.66 -2.54
C PHE A 52 -3.42 -6.59 -3.54
N GLU A 53 -4.08 -5.55 -3.05
CA GLU A 53 -4.38 -4.33 -3.77
C GLU A 53 -3.49 -3.21 -3.25
N ILE A 54 -2.57 -2.72 -4.09
CA ILE A 54 -1.62 -1.66 -3.75
C ILE A 54 -2.17 -0.35 -4.27
N ARG A 55 -2.46 0.60 -3.38
CA ARG A 55 -3.30 1.77 -3.67
C ARG A 55 -2.52 3.08 -3.83
N VAL A 56 -1.21 3.02 -3.60
CA VAL A 56 -0.29 4.17 -3.65
C VAL A 56 -0.02 4.66 -5.08
N PRO A 57 0.19 3.80 -6.10
CA PRO A 57 0.43 4.25 -7.47
C PRO A 57 -0.79 4.98 -8.06
N GLY A 58 -0.53 6.07 -8.76
CA GLY A 58 -1.54 6.79 -9.56
C GLY A 58 -1.56 6.36 -11.02
N ALA A 59 -2.56 6.79 -11.78
CA ALA A 59 -2.66 6.54 -13.22
C ALA A 59 -1.54 7.21 -14.05
N ASP A 60 -0.83 8.15 -13.45
CA ASP A 60 0.33 8.86 -13.99
C ASP A 60 1.65 8.09 -13.83
N SER A 61 1.63 6.93 -13.18
CA SER A 61 2.80 6.07 -13.00
C SER A 61 2.99 5.10 -14.16
N ASN A 62 4.24 4.76 -14.48
CA ASN A 62 4.52 3.72 -15.48
C ASN A 62 4.16 2.33 -14.92
N PRO A 63 3.16 1.63 -15.49
CA PRO A 63 2.65 0.38 -14.93
C PRO A 63 3.71 -0.75 -14.94
N TYR A 64 4.63 -0.74 -15.91
CA TYR A 64 5.69 -1.75 -15.98
C TYR A 64 6.69 -1.59 -14.82
N LEU A 65 7.08 -0.36 -14.51
CA LEU A 65 8.00 -0.08 -13.41
C LEU A 65 7.35 -0.34 -12.05
N VAL A 66 6.08 0.05 -11.90
CA VAL A 66 5.29 -0.20 -10.69
C VAL A 66 5.20 -1.70 -10.44
N LEU A 67 4.75 -2.49 -11.43
CA LEU A 67 4.59 -3.93 -11.27
C LEU A 67 5.93 -4.63 -10.98
N SER A 68 6.99 -4.27 -11.72
CA SER A 68 8.33 -4.83 -11.50
C SER A 68 8.83 -4.56 -10.08
N THR A 69 8.60 -3.35 -9.58
CA THR A 69 8.97 -2.94 -8.22
C THR A 69 8.21 -3.73 -7.18
N ILE A 70 6.89 -3.93 -7.36
CA ILE A 70 6.06 -4.70 -6.43
C ILE A 70 6.57 -6.15 -6.32
N ILE A 71 6.83 -6.79 -7.46
CA ILE A 71 7.33 -8.17 -7.49
C ILE A 71 8.71 -8.27 -6.83
N LEU A 72 9.63 -7.36 -7.16
CA LEU A 72 10.99 -7.33 -6.59
C LEU A 72 10.97 -7.13 -5.07
N LEU A 73 10.13 -6.22 -4.56
CA LEU A 73 10.00 -5.99 -3.12
C LEU A 73 9.38 -7.18 -2.40
N GLY A 74 8.38 -7.81 -3.00
CA GLY A 74 7.78 -9.05 -2.48
C GLY A 74 8.82 -10.17 -2.36
N LEU A 75 9.58 -10.40 -3.44
CA LEU A 75 10.65 -11.39 -3.47
C LEU A 75 11.73 -11.08 -2.42
N ARG A 76 12.19 -9.83 -2.35
CA ARG A 76 13.17 -9.39 -1.34
C ARG A 76 12.68 -9.63 0.08
N GLY A 77 11.39 -9.40 0.34
CA GLY A 77 10.77 -9.66 1.64
C GLY A 77 10.82 -11.13 2.04
N ILE A 78 10.55 -12.03 1.08
CA ILE A 78 10.60 -13.48 1.26
C ILE A 78 12.05 -13.94 1.49
N GLU A 79 12.97 -13.55 0.61
CA GLU A 79 14.39 -13.96 0.67
C GLU A 79 15.05 -13.55 1.98
N ARG A 80 14.78 -12.32 2.44
CA ARG A 80 15.36 -11.76 3.67
C ARG A 80 14.53 -12.06 4.92
N LYS A 81 13.40 -12.78 4.79
CA LYS A 81 12.47 -13.10 5.89
C LYS A 81 12.14 -11.88 6.75
N LEU A 82 11.82 -10.76 6.09
CA LEU A 82 11.56 -9.50 6.78
C LEU A 82 10.32 -9.64 7.67
N LYS A 83 10.44 -9.19 8.93
CA LYS A 83 9.29 -9.08 9.83
C LYS A 83 8.43 -7.90 9.41
N ILE A 84 7.12 -8.10 9.40
CA ILE A 84 6.15 -7.03 9.20
C ILE A 84 6.09 -6.22 10.50
N SER A 85 6.52 -4.96 10.46
CA SER A 85 6.62 -4.09 11.64
C SER A 85 5.26 -3.62 12.15
N HIS A 86 4.30 -3.41 11.25
CA HIS A 86 3.00 -2.83 11.60
C HIS A 86 1.92 -3.91 11.66
N PRO A 87 1.08 -3.94 12.71
CA PRO A 87 -0.09 -4.81 12.73
C PRO A 87 -1.07 -4.45 11.61
N PRO A 88 -1.94 -5.37 11.20
CA PRO A 88 -2.98 -5.05 10.23
C PRO A 88 -3.90 -3.97 10.80
N PHE A 89 -4.27 -2.99 9.97
CA PHE A 89 -5.28 -1.99 10.30
C PHE A 89 -6.58 -2.71 10.67
N ALA A 90 -7.01 -2.51 11.92
CA ALA A 90 -8.27 -3.05 12.42
C ALA A 90 -9.45 -2.42 11.68
N LYS A 91 -10.49 -3.22 11.43
CA LYS A 91 -11.72 -2.78 10.77
C LYS A 91 -12.40 -1.71 11.65
N GLY A 92 -12.27 -0.43 11.29
CA GLY A 92 -12.95 0.69 11.97
C GLY A 92 -12.04 1.64 12.78
N ASN A 93 -10.75 1.38 12.92
CA ASN A 93 -9.84 2.34 13.55
C ASN A 93 -9.29 3.33 12.53
N LYS A 94 -9.37 4.64 12.86
CA LYS A 94 -8.55 5.66 12.20
C LYS A 94 -7.08 5.32 12.45
N ALA A 95 -6.23 5.63 11.47
CA ALA A 95 -4.80 5.32 11.50
C ALA A 95 -4.19 5.61 12.87
N ASP A 96 -3.47 4.63 13.42
CA ASP A 96 -2.67 4.83 14.62
C ASP A 96 -1.75 6.04 14.43
N VAL A 97 -1.65 6.84 15.48
CA VAL A 97 -0.96 8.14 15.55
C VAL A 97 0.55 8.02 15.25
N ASP A 98 1.08 6.80 15.19
CA ASP A 98 2.50 6.49 14.93
C ASP A 98 2.74 5.89 13.52
N SER A 99 1.80 6.06 12.60
CA SER A 99 1.92 5.53 11.25
C SER A 99 2.87 6.36 10.39
N GLN A 100 3.95 5.72 9.91
CA GLN A 100 4.96 6.35 9.06
C GLN A 100 4.32 6.87 7.76
N LYS A 101 4.42 8.18 7.50
CA LYS A 101 3.93 8.78 6.24
C LYS A 101 4.74 8.26 5.04
N LEU A 102 4.05 8.02 3.93
CA LEU A 102 4.64 7.60 2.65
C LEU A 102 5.42 8.74 1.99
N VAL A 103 4.98 9.98 2.22
CA VAL A 103 5.60 11.21 1.72
C VAL A 103 6.09 12.00 2.93
N ARG A 104 7.34 12.45 2.87
CA ARG A 104 7.92 13.40 3.83
C ARG A 104 7.75 14.81 3.30
#